data_AF-A0A4R3HXN9-F1
#
_entry.id   AF-A0A4R3HXN9-F1
#
_cell.length_a   1.000
_cell.length_b   1.000
_cell.length_c   1.000
_cell.angle_alpha   90.00
_cell.angle_beta   90.00
_cell.angle_gamma   90.00
#
_symmetry.space_group_name_H-M   'P 1'
#
loop_
_entity.id
_entity.type
_entity.pdbx_description
1 polymer ?
#
loop_
_entity_poly.entity_id
_entity_poly.type
_entity_poly.pdbx_seq_one_letter_code
_entity_poly.pdbx_strand_id
1 'polypeptide(L)' 'MQHRQQGATQETAAAKAGISVRSGRRIEQSTTPRSKNERNWRTREDPLEAVW' A
#
# COMPACT_ATOMS: atom_id res chain seq x y z
N MET A 1 1.44 10.54 -0.14
CA MET A 1 2.66 11.26 0.28
C MET A 1 2.37 12.75 0.50
N GLN A 2 1.35 13.11 1.30
CA GLN A 2 0.94 14.51 1.46
C GLN A 2 1.96 15.31 2.28
N HIS A 3 2.40 14.79 3.43
CA HIS A 3 3.44 15.45 4.25
C HIS A 3 4.77 15.63 3.49
N ARG A 4 5.11 14.66 2.64
CA ARG A 4 6.31 14.75 1.81
C ARG A 4 6.20 15.84 0.74
N GLN A 5 5.04 15.99 0.11
CA GLN A 5 4.74 17.08 -0.84
C GLN A 5 4.72 18.46 -0.16
N GLN A 6 4.41 18.51 1.14
CA GLN A 6 4.47 19.71 1.97
C GLN A 6 5.88 20.03 2.51
N GLY A 7 6.93 19.34 2.01
CA GLY A 7 8.32 19.64 2.35
C GLY A 7 8.90 18.86 3.53
N ALA A 8 8.15 17.95 4.16
CA ALA A 8 8.71 17.10 5.22
C ALA A 8 9.81 16.16 4.68
N THR A 9 10.74 15.75 5.55
CA THR A 9 11.71 14.70 5.20
C THR A 9 11.01 13.37 4.99
N GLN A 10 11.72 12.45 4.33
CA GLN A 10 11.16 11.13 4.07
C GLN A 10 10.97 10.31 5.34
N GLU A 11 11.83 10.46 6.36
CA GLU A 11 11.61 9.81 7.66
C GLU A 11 10.31 10.30 8.31
N THR A 12 10.14 11.63 8.35
CA THR A 12 8.98 12.25 9.01
C THR A 12 7.68 11.90 8.30
N ALA A 13 7.68 11.96 6.97
CA ALA A 13 6.50 11.63 6.17
C ALA A 13 6.13 10.14 6.28
N ALA A 14 7.12 9.24 6.29
CA ALA A 14 6.89 7.81 6.42
C ALA A 14 6.34 7.44 7.81
N ALA A 15 6.92 8.03 8.87
CA ALA A 15 6.44 7.83 10.25
C ALA A 15 4.99 8.30 10.42
N LYS A 16 4.64 9.49 9.92
CA LYS A 16 3.26 10.01 9.96
C LYS A 16 2.28 9.14 9.17
N ALA A 17 2.73 8.53 8.09
CA ALA A 17 1.91 7.65 7.26
C ALA A 17 1.85 6.20 7.76
N GLY A 18 2.58 5.84 8.82
CA GLY A 18 2.62 4.48 9.34
C GLY A 18 3.26 3.45 8.41
N ILE A 19 4.22 3.88 7.57
CA ILE A 19 4.92 3.02 6.62
C ILE A 19 6.44 3.10 6.80
N SER A 20 7.17 2.15 6.23
CA SER A 20 8.64 2.25 6.20
C SER A 20 9.13 3.34 5.26
N VAL A 21 10.29 3.93 5.58
CA VAL A 21 10.99 4.91 4.72
C VAL A 21 11.24 4.34 3.32
N ARG A 22 11.58 3.04 3.23
CA ARG A 22 11.74 2.33 1.96
C ARG A 22 10.46 2.32 1.12
N SER A 23 9.30 2.07 1.74
CA SER A 23 8.01 2.17 1.05
C SER A 23 7.73 3.60 0.60
N GLY A 24 8.00 4.60 1.44
CA GLY A 24 7.90 6.00 1.06
C GLY A 24 8.70 6.34 -0.19
N ARG A 25 10.00 5.96 -0.22
CA ARG A 25 10.88 6.20 -1.39
C ARG A 25 10.38 5.50 -2.65
N ARG A 26 9.84 4.29 -2.49
CA ARG A 26 9.26 3.55 -3.61
C ARG A 26 8.01 4.25 -4.17
N ILE A 27 7.16 4.83 -3.32
CA ILE A 27 5.99 5.59 -3.75
C ILE A 27 6.39 6.85 -4.51
N GLU A 28 7.47 7.53 -4.11
CA GLU A 28 8.00 8.69 -4.85
C GLU A 28 8.52 8.33 -6.23
N GLN A 29 9.17 7.17 -6.36
CA GLN A 29 9.73 6.68 -7.62
C GLN A 29 8.67 6.04 -8.54
N SER A 30 7.54 5.59 -8.00
CA SER A 30 6.49 4.94 -8.77
C SER A 30 5.43 5.94 -9.25
N THR A 31 5.22 6.04 -10.55
CA THR A 31 4.14 6.84 -11.14
C THR A 31 2.76 6.21 -10.94
N THR A 32 2.70 4.89 -10.72
CA THR A 32 1.45 4.13 -10.66
C THR A 32 1.43 3.26 -9.41
N PRO A 33 0.29 3.18 -8.68
CA PRO A 33 0.12 2.23 -7.60
C PRO A 33 0.34 0.80 -8.11
N ARG A 34 0.93 -0.05 -7.27
CA ARG A 34 1.16 -1.46 -7.60
C ARG A 34 -0.18 -2.12 -7.92
N SER A 35 -0.23 -2.89 -9.01
CA SER A 35 -1.39 -3.73 -9.32
C SER A 35 -1.68 -4.66 -8.14
N LYS A 36 -2.95 -4.71 -7.72
CA LYS A 36 -3.41 -5.80 -6.86
C LYS A 36 -3.50 -7.03 -7.73
N ASN A 37 -2.49 -7.89 -7.66
CA ASN A 37 -2.58 -9.21 -8.25
C ASN A 37 -3.65 -10.00 -7.49
N GLU A 38 -4.35 -10.85 -8.22
CA GLU A 38 -5.32 -11.76 -7.64
C GLU A 38 -4.63 -12.69 -6.64
N ARG A 39 -5.25 -12.81 -5.47
CA ARG A 39 -4.67 -13.52 -4.34
C ARG A 39 -5.03 -15.00 -4.45
N ASN A 40 -4.15 -15.80 -5.03
CA ASN A 40 -4.35 -17.24 -5.27
C ASN A 40 -4.32 -18.13 -4.02
N TRP A 41 -4.34 -17.57 -2.80
CA TRP A 41 -4.28 -18.36 -1.57
C TRP A 41 -5.62 -19.03 -1.23
N ARG A 42 -6.74 -18.55 -1.79
CA ARG A 42 -7.99 -19.30 -1.78
C ARG A 42 -7.89 -20.40 -2.82
N THR A 43 -7.59 -21.61 -2.37
CA THR A 43 -7.67 -22.83 -3.18
C THR A 43 -9.08 -23.39 -3.28
N ARG A 44 -10.05 -22.83 -2.55
CA ARG A 44 -11.46 -23.22 -2.56
C ARG A 44 -12.36 -21.99 -2.64
N GLU A 45 -13.48 -22.14 -3.34
CA GLU A 45 -14.60 -21.20 -3.35
C GLU A 45 -15.18 -21.03 -1.95
N ASP A 46 -15.79 -19.86 -1.68
CA ASP A 46 -16.32 -19.55 -0.36
C ASP A 46 -17.60 -20.35 -0.10
N PRO A 47 -17.61 -21.32 0.82
CA PRO A 47 -18.78 -22.18 1.03
C PRO A 47 -19.98 -21.43 1.63
N LEU A 48 -19.79 -20.17 2.07
CA LEU A 48 -20.83 -19.33 2.65
C LEU A 48 -21.33 -18.24 1.68
N GLU A 49 -20.84 -18.20 0.44
CA GLU A 49 -21.27 -17.21 -0.57
C GLU A 49 -22.79 -17.22 -0.81
N ALA A 50 -23.42 -18.40 -0.74
CA ALA A 50 -24.87 -18.54 -0.94
C ALA A 50 -25.72 -18.20 0.31
N VAL A 51 -25.09 -17.97 1.47
CA VAL A 51 -25.78 -17.78 2.76
C VAL A 51 -25.65 -16.34 3.27
N TRP A 52 -24.75 -15.55 2.69
CA TRP A 52 -24.48 -14.15 3.05
C TRP A 52 -25.07 -13.18 2.02
#